data_AF-A0A3D9DPR9-F1
#
_entry.id   AF-A0A3D9DPR9-F1
#
_cell.length_a   1.000
_cell.length_b   1.000
_cell.length_c   1.000
_cell.angle_alpha   90.00
_cell.angle_beta   90.00
_cell.angle_gamma   90.00
#
_symmetry.space_group_name_H-M   'P 1'
#
loop_
_entity.id
_entity.type
_entity.pdbx_description
1 polymer ?
#
loop_
_entity_poly.entity_id
_entity_poly.type
_entity_poly.pdbx_seq_one_letter_code
_entity_poly.pdbx_strand_id
1 'polypeptide(L)'
;MKRNKILFGTMLFSLIYVLLGTLAVLVSFPEYALFGFDYNSTLWTPLVIITYPVNILLFGLVMVDVSFLSIFILQTIVFLILWFILYKLVLYYFKIKSRKKNNN
;
A
#
# COMPACT_ATOMS: atom_id res chain seq x y z
N MET A 1 -1.45 19.97 -17.21
CA MET A 1 -0.47 19.62 -16.16
C MET A 1 -1.04 18.98 -14.87
N LYS A 2 -2.29 19.24 -14.43
CA LYS A 2 -2.80 18.70 -13.15
C LYS A 2 -3.03 17.17 -13.14
N ARG A 3 -3.51 16.58 -14.24
CA ARG A 3 -3.87 15.14 -14.28
C ARG A 3 -2.66 14.21 -14.17
N ASN A 4 -1.57 14.50 -14.87
CA ASN A 4 -0.34 13.71 -14.79
C ASN A 4 0.29 13.80 -13.39
N LYS A 5 0.28 14.97 -12.75
CA LYS A 5 0.73 15.11 -11.35
C LYS A 5 -0.10 14.28 -10.37
N ILE A 6 -1.43 14.21 -10.56
CA ILE A 6 -2.31 13.35 -9.75
C ILE A 6 -2.01 11.87 -10.00
N LEU A 7 -1.81 11.48 -11.26
CA LEU A 7 -1.49 10.12 -11.65
C LEU A 7 -0.18 9.65 -10.98
N PHE A 8 0.90 10.42 -11.14
CA PHE A 8 2.19 10.11 -10.51
C PHE A 8 2.13 10.18 -8.98
N GLY A 9 1.43 11.17 -8.41
CA GLY A 9 1.32 11.31 -6.96
C GLY A 9 0.58 10.14 -6.31
N THR A 10 -0.54 9.71 -6.90
CA THR A 10 -1.29 8.53 -6.43
C THR A 10 -0.52 7.24 -6.65
N MET A 11 0.22 7.12 -7.77
CA MET A 11 1.07 5.97 -8.05
C MET A 11 2.17 5.83 -6.99
N LEU A 12 2.91 6.91 -6.72
CA LEU A 12 4.02 6.91 -5.77
C LEU A 12 3.54 6.67 -4.33
N PHE A 13 2.40 7.26 -3.95
CA PHE A 13 1.79 6.99 -2.65
C PHE A 13 1.39 5.51 -2.49
N SER A 14 0.75 4.94 -3.51
CA SER A 14 0.35 3.53 -3.51
C SER A 14 1.54 2.60 -3.43
N LEU A 15 2.63 2.94 -4.12
CA LEU A 15 3.86 2.17 -4.12
C LEU A 15 4.49 2.15 -2.72
N ILE A 16 4.65 3.32 -2.10
CA ILE A 16 5.19 3.42 -0.74
C ILE A 16 4.31 2.65 0.25
N TYR A 17 2.99 2.79 0.14
CA TYR A 17 2.05 2.11 1.03
C TYR A 17 2.16 0.58 0.94
N VAL A 18 2.21 0.03 -0.28
CA VAL A 18 2.36 -1.42 -0.49
C VAL A 18 3.73 -1.91 -0.02
N LEU A 19 4.81 -1.16 -0.29
CA LEU A 19 6.14 -1.51 0.19
C LEU A 19 6.21 -1.54 1.73
N LEU A 20 5.59 -0.56 2.40
CA LEU A 20 5.52 -0.52 3.86
C LEU A 20 4.77 -1.74 4.43
N GLY A 21 3.65 -2.13 3.83
CA GLY A 21 2.92 -3.34 4.26
C GLY A 21 3.73 -4.61 4.01
N THR A 22 4.39 -4.69 2.85
CA THR A 22 5.26 -5.84 2.52
C THR A 22 6.39 -5.98 3.52
N LEU A 23 7.05 -4.86 3.88
CA LEU A 23 8.09 -4.85 4.91
C LEU A 23 7.54 -5.31 6.26
N ALA A 24 6.39 -4.79 6.68
CA ALA A 24 5.76 -5.16 7.95
C ALA A 24 5.48 -6.68 8.05
N VAL A 25 5.04 -7.31 6.95
CA VAL A 25 4.83 -8.76 6.92
C VAL A 25 6.15 -9.52 6.88
N LEU A 26 7.15 -9.08 6.11
CA LEU A 26 8.45 -9.76 6.06
C LEU A 26 9.14 -9.78 7.42
N VAL A 27 9.23 -8.64 8.11
CA VAL A 27 9.83 -8.57 9.46
C VAL A 27 8.95 -9.22 10.54
N SER A 28 7.76 -9.73 10.19
CA SER A 28 6.99 -10.61 11.08
C SER A 28 7.66 -11.98 11.24
N PHE A 29 8.48 -12.39 10.27
CA PHE A 29 9.24 -13.63 10.31
C PHE A 29 10.65 -13.31 10.85
N PRO A 30 11.12 -14.03 11.88
CA PRO A 30 12.39 -13.73 12.53
C PRO A 30 13.60 -13.86 11.58
N GLU A 31 13.50 -14.70 10.55
CA GLU A 31 14.55 -14.91 9.55
C GLU A 31 14.78 -13.68 8.63
N TYR A 32 13.79 -12.78 8.53
CA TYR A 32 13.84 -11.60 7.66
C TYR A 32 13.87 -10.29 8.45
N ALA A 33 14.33 -10.32 9.71
CA ALA A 33 14.53 -9.12 10.50
C ALA A 33 15.51 -8.15 9.79
N LEU A 34 15.12 -6.87 9.67
CA LEU A 34 15.90 -5.86 8.96
C LEU A 34 16.49 -4.84 9.93
N PHE A 35 17.82 -4.76 10.03
CA PHE A 35 18.51 -3.77 10.87
C PHE A 35 18.06 -3.78 12.36
N GLY A 36 17.68 -4.96 12.87
CA GLY A 36 17.15 -5.11 14.24
C GLY A 36 15.68 -4.70 14.40
N PHE A 37 14.99 -4.36 13.30
CA PHE A 37 13.55 -4.20 13.26
C PHE A 37 12.87 -5.54 12.99
N ASP A 38 12.00 -5.94 13.91
CA ASP A 38 11.28 -7.21 13.96
C ASP A 38 9.84 -7.01 14.46
N TYR A 39 9.09 -8.10 14.62
CA TYR A 39 7.73 -8.07 15.17
C TYR A 39 7.63 -7.57 16.62
N ASN A 40 8.72 -7.60 17.39
CA ASN A 40 8.76 -7.09 18.77
C ASN A 40 8.96 -5.58 18.82
N SER A 41 9.34 -4.96 17.70
CA SER A 41 9.59 -3.53 17.64
C SER A 41 8.30 -2.74 17.87
N THR A 42 8.34 -1.73 18.72
CA THR A 42 7.16 -0.90 19.06
C THR A 42 6.48 -0.28 17.84
N LEU A 43 7.25 0.02 16.79
CA LEU A 43 6.75 0.59 15.53
C LEU A 43 6.15 -0.45 14.56
N TRP A 44 6.33 -1.75 14.80
CA TRP A 44 5.78 -2.81 13.97
C TRP A 44 4.25 -2.83 14.05
N THR A 45 3.68 -2.85 15.26
CA THR A 45 2.23 -2.94 15.45
C THR A 45 1.45 -1.79 14.77
N PRO A 46 1.83 -0.51 14.95
CA PRO A 46 1.19 0.59 14.23
C PRO A 46 1.32 0.47 12.71
N LEU A 47 2.49 0.03 12.23
CA LEU A 47 2.72 -0.15 10.79
C LEU A 47 1.80 -1.21 10.23
N VAL A 48 1.65 -2.35 10.94
CA VAL A 48 0.76 -3.44 10.54
C VAL A 48 -0.70 -3.00 10.50
N ILE A 49 -1.15 -2.22 11.48
CA ILE A 49 -2.53 -1.70 11.54
C ILE A 49 -2.80 -0.75 10.38
N ILE A 50 -1.89 0.19 10.10
CA ILE A 50 -2.04 1.17 9.02
C ILE A 50 -2.05 0.49 7.64
N THR A 51 -1.27 -0.58 7.50
CA THR A 51 -1.11 -1.34 6.24
C THR A 51 -1.94 -2.62 6.20
N TYR A 52 -2.90 -2.78 7.12
CA TYR A 52 -3.69 -4.00 7.31
C TYR A 52 -4.30 -4.58 6.02
N PRO A 53 -4.90 -3.79 5.11
CA PRO A 53 -5.46 -4.31 3.86
C PRO A 53 -4.43 -5.02 2.97
N VAL A 54 -3.18 -4.57 3.00
CA VAL A 54 -2.07 -5.18 2.27
C VAL A 54 -1.58 -6.41 3.01
N ASN A 55 -1.49 -6.32 4.33
CA ASN A 55 -0.90 -7.37 5.17
C ASN A 55 -1.74 -8.63 5.22
N ILE A 56 -3.07 -8.53 5.28
CA ILE A 56 -3.92 -9.73 5.40
C ILE A 56 -3.82 -10.63 4.17
N LEU A 57 -3.69 -10.04 2.98
CA LEU A 57 -3.52 -10.78 1.73
C LEU A 57 -2.15 -11.46 1.69
N LEU A 58 -1.09 -10.73 2.09
CA LEU A 58 0.26 -11.30 2.11
C LEU A 58 0.40 -12.38 3.17
N PHE A 59 -0.15 -12.17 4.35
CA PHE A 59 -0.10 -13.12 5.45
C PHE A 59 -0.76 -14.45 5.06
N GLY A 60 -1.95 -14.39 4.42
CA GLY A 60 -2.60 -15.58 3.88
C GLY A 60 -1.73 -16.32 2.86
N LEU A 61 -1.01 -15.61 1.99
CA LEU A 61 -0.13 -16.22 1.00
C LEU A 61 1.11 -16.85 1.64
N VAL A 62 1.80 -16.14 2.55
CA VAL A 62 3.02 -16.64 3.20
C VAL A 62 2.73 -17.87 4.09
N MET A 63 1.52 -17.97 4.65
CA MET A 63 1.09 -19.16 5.41
C MET A 63 0.86 -20.40 4.53
N VAL A 64 0.67 -20.24 3.22
CA VAL A 64 0.43 -21.33 2.26
C VAL A 64 1.71 -21.68 1.49
N ASP A 65 2.48 -20.68 1.06
CA ASP A 65 3.72 -20.86 0.31
C ASP A 65 4.65 -19.64 0.47
N VAL A 66 5.94 -19.88 0.70
CA VAL A 66 6.97 -18.84 0.92
C VAL A 66 7.65 -18.43 -0.41
N SER A 67 7.05 -18.77 -1.55
CA SER A 67 7.55 -18.38 -2.86
C SER A 67 7.58 -16.86 -3.04
N PHE A 68 8.80 -16.30 -3.11
CA PHE A 68 9.03 -14.87 -3.40
C PHE A 68 8.33 -14.39 -4.67
N LEU A 69 8.23 -15.26 -5.68
CA LEU A 69 7.56 -14.94 -6.93
C LEU A 69 6.05 -14.75 -6.74
N SER A 70 5.42 -15.59 -5.92
CA SER A 70 4.01 -15.49 -5.56
C SER A 70 3.73 -14.20 -4.75
N ILE A 71 4.61 -13.87 -3.80
CA ILE A 71 4.56 -12.62 -3.03
C ILE A 71 4.65 -11.40 -3.95
N PHE A 72 5.58 -11.42 -4.91
CA PHE A 72 5.79 -10.31 -5.85
C PHE A 72 4.60 -10.09 -6.78
N ILE A 73 4.02 -11.18 -7.31
CA ILE A 73 2.82 -11.11 -8.16
C ILE A 73 1.64 -10.54 -7.37
N LEU A 74 1.40 -11.06 -6.15
CA LEU A 74 0.33 -10.57 -5.29
C LEU A 74 0.48 -9.08 -4.99
N GLN A 75 1.69 -8.62 -4.65
CA GLN A 75 1.92 -7.19 -4.40
C GLN A 75 1.73 -6.31 -5.62
N THR A 76 2.09 -6.80 -6.80
CA THR A 76 1.82 -6.06 -8.03
C THR A 76 0.31 -5.89 -8.25
N ILE A 77 -0.48 -6.94 -7.99
CA ILE A 77 -1.95 -6.90 -8.11
C ILE A 77 -2.55 -5.93 -7.07
N VAL A 78 -2.18 -6.06 -5.80
CA VAL A 78 -2.67 -5.20 -4.71
C VAL A 78 -2.31 -3.73 -4.98
N PHE A 79 -1.09 -3.47 -5.43
CA PHE A 79 -0.64 -2.14 -5.84
C PHE A 79 -1.52 -1.55 -6.94
N LEU A 80 -1.77 -2.30 -8.02
CA LEU A 80 -2.57 -1.80 -9.14
C LEU A 80 -4.01 -1.49 -8.71
N ILE A 81 -4.61 -2.35 -7.87
CA ILE A 81 -5.96 -2.14 -7.33
C ILE A 81 -6.01 -0.87 -6.47
N LEU A 82 -5.10 -0.76 -5.50
CA LEU A 82 -5.05 0.38 -4.58
C LEU A 82 -4.80 1.69 -5.33
N TRP A 83 -3.87 1.68 -6.29
CA TRP A 83 -3.57 2.83 -7.14
C TRP A 83 -4.77 3.27 -7.96
N PHE A 84 -5.47 2.32 -8.59
CA PHE A 84 -6.64 2.62 -9.40
C PHE A 84 -7.75 3.26 -8.56
N ILE A 85 -8.03 2.71 -7.37
CA ILE A 85 -9.04 3.25 -6.44
C ILE A 85 -8.65 4.68 -6.00
N LEU A 86 -7.42 4.88 -5.55
CA LEU A 86 -6.94 6.19 -5.09
C LEU A 86 -6.97 7.23 -6.23
N TYR A 87 -6.53 6.84 -7.42
CA TYR A 87 -6.57 7.72 -8.60
C TYR A 87 -8.00 8.16 -8.92
N LYS A 88 -8.98 7.23 -8.90
CA LYS A 88 -10.40 7.55 -9.13
C LYS A 88 -10.97 8.44 -8.02
N LEU A 89 -10.66 8.17 -6.76
CA LEU A 89 -11.12 8.99 -5.62
C LEU A 89 -10.59 10.41 -5.71
N VAL A 90 -9.29 10.59 -5.98
CA VAL A 90 -8.69 11.92 -6.11
C VAL A 90 -9.30 12.69 -7.28
N LEU A 91 -9.48 12.04 -8.44
CA LEU A 91 -10.16 12.66 -9.58
C LEU A 91 -11.59 13.09 -9.24
N TYR A 92 -12.33 12.24 -8.53
CA TYR A 92 -13.71 12.54 -8.10
C TYR A 92 -13.76 13.73 -7.14
N TYR A 93 -12.85 13.77 -6.15
CA TYR A 93 -12.72 14.89 -5.23
C TYR A 93 -12.43 16.21 -5.96
N PHE A 94 -11.49 16.21 -6.91
CA PHE A 94 -11.20 17.40 -7.71
C PHE A 94 -12.41 17.84 -8.56
N LYS A 95 -13.19 16.90 -9.10
CA LYS A 95 -14.42 17.19 -9.85
C LYS A 95 -15.47 17.88 -8.97
N ILE A 96 -15.70 17.39 -7.75
CA ILE A 96 -16.62 18.01 -6.78
C ILE A 96 -16.14 19.41 -6.41
N LYS A 97 -14.85 19.55 -6.07
CA LYS A 97 -14.27 20.84 -5.67
C LYS A 97 -14.41 21.90 -6.77
N SER A 98 -14.23 21.50 -8.03
CA SER A 98 -14.41 22.39 -9.18
C SER A 98 -15.86 22.84 -9.36
N ARG A 99 -16.84 21.95 -9.13
CA ARG A 99 -18.27 22.31 -9.22
C ARG A 99 -18.68 23.29 -8.12
N LYS A 100 -18.21 23.08 -6.89
CA LYS A 100 -18.50 23.97 -5.76
C LYS A 100 -17.93 25.37 -5.95
N LYS A 101 -16.78 25.50 -6.63
CA LYS A 101 -16.17 26.82 -6.94
C LYS A 101 -16.96 27.62 -8.00
N ASN A 102 -17.67 26.96 -8.91
CA ASN A 102 -18.45 27.65 -9.95
C ASN A 102 -19.86 28.05 -9.51
N ASN A 103 -20.33 27.53 -8.37
CA ASN A 103 -21.66 27.82 -7.81
C ASN A 103 -21.63 28.87 -6.68
N ASN A 104 -20.45 29.42 -6.37
CA ASN A 104 -20.22 30.52 -5.43
C ASN A 104 -19.68 31.72 -6.20
#